data_AF-A0A957QMA1-F1
#
_entry.id   AF-A0A957QMA1-F1
#
_cell.length_a   1.000
_cell.length_b   1.000
_cell.length_c   1.000
_cell.angle_alpha   90.00
_cell.angle_beta   90.00
_cell.angle_gamma   90.00
#
_symmetry.space_group_name_H-M   'P 1'
#
loop_
_entity.id
_entity.type
_entity.pdbx_description
1 polymer ?
#
loop_
_entity_poly.entity_id
_entity_poly.type
_entity_poly.pdbx_seq_one_letter_code
_entity_poly.pdbx_strand_id
1 'polypeptide(L)'
;SVVDVSPRPEGVGPDDFWTEVDLYEQTFAAYDGDRLVYATLISSGLNRWPTREGLFQVSTRLDEFKMSGAEGRVDYYYLEDIPYIMYFDEYNGIALHGTYWHNRFGYKHSHGCVNMSILDAEWTYRWSSEAPNDLWVWVHTSDPLDHIN
;
A
#
# COMPACT_ATOMS: atom_id res chain seq x y z
N SER A 1 -8.68 -8.29 11.90
CA SER A 1 -7.42 -8.15 11.16
C SER A 1 -6.33 -8.89 11.88
N VAL A 2 -5.89 -10.00 11.30
CA VAL A 2 -4.71 -10.75 11.73
C VAL A 2 -3.60 -10.49 10.71
N VAL A 3 -2.37 -10.39 11.17
CA VAL A 3 -1.18 -10.35 10.31
C VAL A 3 -0.37 -11.59 10.63
N ASP A 4 -0.46 -12.59 9.77
CA ASP A 4 0.41 -13.75 9.82
C ASP A 4 1.71 -13.46 9.06
N VAL A 5 2.77 -14.20 9.39
CA VAL A 5 4.04 -14.08 8.66
C VAL A 5 3.89 -14.82 7.34
N SER A 6 3.74 -14.07 6.25
CA SER A 6 3.68 -14.63 4.92
C SER A 6 5.07 -14.97 4.39
N PRO A 7 5.21 -16.08 3.65
CA PRO A 7 6.45 -16.35 2.95
C PRO A 7 6.72 -15.27 1.90
N ARG A 8 7.99 -14.94 1.72
CA ARG A 8 8.42 -13.99 0.69
C ARG A 8 7.93 -14.43 -0.70
N PRO A 9 7.32 -13.53 -1.50
CA PRO A 9 6.82 -13.86 -2.83
C PRO A 9 7.92 -14.28 -3.81
N GLU A 10 7.57 -15.13 -4.77
CA GLU A 10 8.46 -15.44 -5.90
C GLU A 10 8.79 -14.16 -6.68
N GLY A 11 10.09 -13.91 -6.91
CA GLY A 11 10.58 -12.73 -7.63
C GLY A 11 11.17 -11.64 -6.73
N VAL A 12 10.86 -11.63 -5.43
CA VAL A 12 11.54 -10.76 -4.44
C VAL A 12 12.84 -11.43 -4.02
N GLY A 13 13.96 -10.71 -3.92
CA GLY A 13 15.26 -11.23 -3.47
C GLY A 13 15.35 -11.47 -1.95
N PRO A 14 16.34 -12.25 -1.46
CA PRO A 14 16.47 -12.59 -0.04
C PRO A 14 16.84 -11.39 0.86
N ASP A 15 17.45 -10.35 0.29
CA ASP A 15 17.86 -9.13 0.98
C ASP A 15 17.00 -7.92 0.55
N ASP A 16 15.94 -8.16 -0.22
CA ASP A 16 15.05 -7.10 -0.69
C ASP A 16 14.07 -6.69 0.41
N PHE A 17 13.70 -5.41 0.38
CA PHE A 17 12.60 -4.91 1.21
C PHE A 17 11.31 -5.10 0.44
N TRP A 18 10.32 -5.67 1.10
CA TRP A 18 9.03 -5.91 0.48
C TRP A 18 7.90 -5.71 1.46
N THR A 19 6.72 -5.46 0.91
CA THR A 19 5.50 -5.29 1.69
C THR A 19 4.40 -6.18 1.18
N GLU A 20 3.56 -6.60 2.09
CA GLU A 20 2.34 -7.35 1.86
C GLU A 20 1.16 -6.41 2.11
N VAL A 21 0.26 -6.34 1.13
CA VAL A 21 -1.03 -5.66 1.22
C VAL A 21 -2.11 -6.72 1.07
N ASP A 22 -2.78 -7.05 2.17
CA ASP A 22 -3.88 -7.99 2.17
C ASP A 22 -5.21 -7.23 2.01
N LEU A 23 -5.90 -7.50 0.90
CA LEU A 23 -7.16 -6.86 0.55
C LEU A 23 -8.36 -7.45 1.29
N TYR A 24 -8.26 -8.64 1.88
CA TYR A 24 -9.28 -9.23 2.72
C TYR A 24 -9.15 -8.69 4.16
N GLU A 25 -8.00 -8.89 4.78
CA GLU A 25 -7.74 -8.49 6.18
C GLU A 25 -7.59 -6.96 6.34
N GLN A 26 -7.37 -6.24 5.23
CA GLN A 26 -7.11 -4.80 5.17
C GLN A 26 -5.88 -4.42 6.01
N THR A 27 -4.81 -5.20 5.84
CA THR A 27 -3.55 -5.06 6.56
C THR A 27 -2.40 -4.73 5.61
N PHE A 28 -1.38 -4.13 6.19
CA PHE A 28 -0.10 -3.89 5.56
C PHE A 28 0.99 -4.46 6.47
N ALA A 29 1.90 -5.23 5.90
CA ALA A 29 3.06 -5.77 6.60
C ALA A 29 4.33 -5.47 5.80
N ALA A 30 5.39 -5.06 6.49
CA ALA A 30 6.67 -4.71 5.88
C ALA A 30 7.77 -5.67 6.35
N TYR A 31 8.60 -6.10 5.42
CA TYR A 31 9.61 -7.12 5.61
C TYR A 31 10.98 -6.67 5.09
N ASP A 32 12.02 -7.02 5.85
CA ASP A 32 13.43 -6.93 5.48
C ASP A 32 13.94 -8.37 5.29
N GLY A 33 14.10 -8.79 4.03
CA GLY A 33 14.22 -10.20 3.69
C GLY A 33 13.01 -10.98 4.20
N ASP A 34 13.23 -11.98 5.05
CA ASP A 34 12.13 -12.78 5.63
C ASP A 34 11.68 -12.27 7.02
N ARG A 35 12.22 -11.14 7.50
CA ARG A 35 11.91 -10.60 8.83
C ARG A 35 10.82 -9.54 8.75
N LEU A 36 9.67 -9.81 9.39
CA LEU A 36 8.63 -8.80 9.63
C LEU A 36 9.18 -7.67 10.51
N VAL A 37 9.11 -6.43 10.02
CA VAL A 37 9.62 -5.23 10.71
C VAL A 37 8.53 -4.25 11.12
N TYR A 38 7.38 -4.29 10.46
CA TYR A 38 6.26 -3.39 10.75
C TYR A 38 4.94 -3.98 10.26
N ALA A 39 3.85 -3.65 10.92
CA ALA A 39 2.51 -4.01 10.50
C ALA A 39 1.50 -2.95 10.94
N THR A 40 0.51 -2.66 10.08
CA THR A 40 -0.58 -1.71 10.36
C THR A 40 -1.84 -2.06 9.57
N LEU A 41 -2.92 -1.31 9.80
CA LEU A 41 -4.16 -1.38 9.03
C LEU A 41 -4.12 -0.39 7.86
N ILE A 42 -4.80 -0.74 6.77
CA ILE A 42 -4.94 0.10 5.58
C ILE A 42 -6.40 0.23 5.14
N SER A 43 -6.66 1.10 4.19
CA SER A 43 -7.92 1.11 3.43
C SER A 43 -7.62 1.04 1.94
N SER A 44 -7.92 -0.09 1.32
CA SER A 44 -7.72 -0.28 -0.12
C SER A 44 -8.93 0.14 -0.96
N GLY A 45 -8.86 -0.07 -2.28
CA GLY A 45 -9.88 0.30 -3.25
C GLY A 45 -11.24 -0.33 -3.00
N LEU A 46 -12.31 0.44 -3.17
CA LEU A 46 -13.68 -0.06 -3.16
C LEU A 46 -13.90 -1.04 -4.32
N ASN A 47 -14.93 -1.91 -4.23
CA ASN A 47 -15.21 -2.90 -5.29
C ASN A 47 -15.43 -2.28 -6.68
N ARG A 48 -15.89 -1.03 -6.76
CA ARG A 48 -16.05 -0.28 -8.03
C ARG A 48 -14.70 0.20 -8.61
N TRP A 49 -13.70 0.38 -7.75
CA TRP A 49 -12.35 0.86 -8.07
C TRP A 49 -11.32 0.02 -7.32
N PRO A 50 -11.18 -1.27 -7.67
CA PRO A 50 -10.39 -2.21 -6.88
C PRO A 50 -8.90 -1.89 -6.96
N THR A 51 -8.20 -2.08 -5.84
CA THR A 51 -6.74 -2.24 -5.86
C THR A 51 -6.41 -3.56 -6.57
N ARG A 52 -5.46 -3.53 -7.49
CA ARG A 52 -5.10 -4.72 -8.27
C ARG A 52 -4.15 -5.62 -7.49
N GLU A 53 -4.43 -6.92 -7.52
CA GLU A 53 -3.52 -7.93 -7.01
C GLU A 53 -2.32 -8.13 -7.95
N GLY A 54 -1.19 -8.54 -7.38
CA GLY A 54 0.05 -8.78 -8.10
C GLY A 54 1.29 -8.44 -7.28
N LEU A 55 2.45 -8.72 -7.87
CA LEU A 55 3.74 -8.25 -7.37
C LEU A 55 4.17 -7.02 -8.17
N PHE A 56 4.42 -5.95 -7.47
CA PHE A 56 4.79 -4.65 -8.02
C PHE A 56 6.07 -4.13 -7.38
N GLN A 57 6.64 -3.09 -7.96
CA GLN A 57 7.77 -2.35 -7.39
C GLN A 57 7.43 -0.87 -7.40
N VAL A 58 7.77 -0.16 -6.32
CA VAL A 58 7.62 1.29 -6.27
C VAL A 58 8.48 1.91 -7.37
N SER A 59 7.86 2.74 -8.22
CA SER A 59 8.52 3.40 -9.34
C SER A 59 8.76 4.89 -9.09
N THR A 60 7.87 5.54 -8.34
CA THR A 60 7.92 6.98 -8.08
C THR A 60 7.57 7.27 -6.63
N ARG A 61 8.37 8.14 -6.00
CA ARG A 61 8.23 8.59 -4.61
C ARG A 61 8.11 10.11 -4.56
N LEU A 62 7.12 10.61 -3.83
CA LEU A 62 6.90 12.04 -3.60
C LEU A 62 6.64 12.26 -2.10
N ASP A 63 7.42 13.13 -1.46
CA ASP A 63 7.25 13.46 -0.04
C ASP A 63 5.98 14.26 0.21
N GLU A 64 5.73 15.26 -0.63
CA GLU A 64 4.48 16.03 -0.73
C GLU A 64 4.23 16.40 -2.20
N PHE A 65 3.08 16.03 -2.76
CA PHE A 65 2.70 16.47 -4.11
C PHE A 65 1.24 16.86 -4.22
N LYS A 66 1.02 18.01 -4.87
CA LYS A 66 -0.31 18.41 -5.37
C LYS A 66 -0.61 17.61 -6.64
N MET A 67 -1.52 16.65 -6.58
CA MET A 67 -1.98 15.94 -7.79
C MET A 67 -2.81 16.89 -8.70
N SER A 68 -2.16 17.63 -9.60
CA SER A 68 -2.82 18.46 -10.62
C SER A 68 -2.95 17.69 -11.93
N GLY A 69 -3.92 16.77 -12.05
CA GLY A 69 -4.02 15.89 -13.23
C GLY A 69 -5.42 15.65 -13.80
N ALA A 70 -6.51 16.13 -13.18
CA ALA A 70 -7.86 15.77 -13.60
C ALA A 70 -8.87 16.92 -13.45
N GLU A 71 -8.65 18.00 -14.20
CA GLU A 71 -9.61 19.09 -14.31
C GLU A 71 -10.94 18.58 -14.92
N GLY A 72 -12.04 18.62 -14.15
CA GLY A 72 -13.41 18.44 -14.68
C GLY A 72 -14.13 17.10 -14.42
N ARG A 73 -13.65 16.21 -13.53
CA ARG A 73 -14.41 15.00 -13.14
C ARG A 73 -15.00 15.12 -11.74
N VAL A 74 -16.31 14.90 -11.64
CA VAL A 74 -17.18 15.16 -10.46
C VAL A 74 -16.77 14.36 -9.20
N ASP A 75 -16.05 13.26 -9.36
CA ASP A 75 -15.66 12.36 -8.27
C ASP A 75 -14.16 12.49 -7.86
N TYR A 76 -13.39 13.39 -8.49
CA TYR A 76 -11.93 13.50 -8.30
C TYR A 76 -11.58 14.65 -7.35
N TYR A 77 -11.69 14.34 -6.06
CA TYR A 77 -10.86 14.83 -4.96
C TYR A 77 -9.84 15.94 -5.30
N TYR A 78 -10.23 17.20 -5.03
CA TYR A 78 -9.31 18.28 -4.68
C TYR A 78 -8.69 17.98 -3.30
N LEU A 79 -7.85 16.95 -3.20
CA LEU A 79 -6.99 16.74 -2.04
C LEU A 79 -5.63 17.34 -2.41
N GLU A 80 -5.46 18.60 -2.07
CA GLU A 80 -4.11 19.17 -1.98
C GLU A 80 -3.35 18.45 -0.85
N ASP A 81 -2.04 18.29 -1.03
CA ASP A 81 -1.07 17.85 -0.01
C ASP A 81 -1.26 16.41 0.50
N ILE A 82 -1.31 15.42 -0.41
CA ILE A 82 -1.22 14.00 -0.03
C ILE A 82 0.25 13.71 0.34
N PRO A 83 0.55 13.29 1.59
CA PRO A 83 1.91 13.06 2.03
C PRO A 83 2.38 11.63 1.71
N TYR A 84 3.69 11.48 1.49
CA TYR A 84 4.40 10.20 1.41
C TYR A 84 3.85 9.24 0.34
N ILE A 85 3.73 9.74 -0.89
CA ILE A 85 3.20 8.99 -2.02
C ILE A 85 4.28 8.04 -2.56
N MET A 86 3.93 6.76 -2.69
CA MET A 86 4.74 5.72 -3.32
C MET A 86 3.90 5.00 -4.39
N TYR A 87 4.06 5.38 -5.66
CA TYR A 87 3.38 4.72 -6.78
C TYR A 87 4.01 3.35 -7.04
N PHE A 88 3.19 2.30 -7.07
CA PHE A 88 3.64 0.93 -7.36
C PHE A 88 2.93 0.33 -8.59
N ASP A 89 1.76 0.83 -8.96
CA ASP A 89 1.12 0.53 -10.26
C ASP A 89 0.87 1.85 -10.99
N GLU A 90 1.96 2.38 -11.55
CA GLU A 90 1.99 3.69 -12.20
C GLU A 90 1.07 3.77 -13.41
N TYR A 91 0.92 2.67 -14.16
CA TYR A 91 0.00 2.60 -15.29
C TYR A 91 -1.45 2.86 -14.88
N ASN A 92 -1.84 2.45 -13.68
CA ASN A 92 -3.18 2.66 -13.12
C ASN A 92 -3.24 3.82 -12.10
N GLY A 93 -2.12 4.49 -11.83
CA GLY A 93 -2.03 5.57 -10.85
C GLY A 93 -2.32 5.12 -9.41
N ILE A 94 -1.98 3.89 -9.06
CA ILE A 94 -2.20 3.34 -7.71
C ILE A 94 -0.92 3.51 -6.88
N ALA A 95 -1.09 4.05 -5.66
CA ALA A 95 -0.02 4.32 -4.72
C ALA A 95 -0.37 3.86 -3.30
N LEU A 96 0.67 3.63 -2.49
CA LEU A 96 0.61 3.74 -1.03
C LEU A 96 0.72 5.24 -0.69
N HIS A 97 -0.12 5.77 0.20
CA HIS A 97 0.02 7.15 0.67
C HIS A 97 -0.68 7.42 2.01
N GLY A 98 -0.27 8.52 2.65
CA GLY A 98 -0.93 9.01 3.87
C GLY A 98 -2.32 9.57 3.57
N THR A 99 -3.27 9.32 4.46
CA THR A 99 -4.67 9.75 4.31
C THR A 99 -5.14 10.48 5.56
N TYR A 100 -5.49 11.76 5.43
CA TYR A 100 -5.97 12.59 6.54
C TYR A 100 -7.50 12.75 6.59
N TRP A 101 -8.19 12.55 5.45
CA TRP A 101 -9.62 12.82 5.32
C TRP A 101 -10.52 11.71 5.89
N HIS A 102 -9.94 10.57 6.29
CA HIS A 102 -10.65 9.51 6.99
C HIS A 102 -9.72 8.67 7.86
N ASN A 103 -10.30 7.90 8.78
CA ASN A 103 -9.61 6.95 9.65
C ASN A 103 -10.18 5.52 9.55
N ARG A 104 -10.83 5.16 8.43
CA ARG A 104 -11.49 3.86 8.20
C ARG A 104 -10.53 2.69 7.92
N PHE A 105 -9.32 2.73 8.49
CA PHE A 105 -8.34 1.65 8.32
C PHE A 105 -8.92 0.33 8.84
N GLY A 106 -8.68 -0.76 8.11
CA GLY A 106 -9.38 -2.04 8.29
C GLY A 106 -10.60 -2.22 7.38
N TYR A 107 -10.96 -1.21 6.58
CA TYR A 107 -12.06 -1.28 5.61
C TYR A 107 -11.68 -0.61 4.29
N LYS A 108 -12.17 -1.16 3.17
CA LYS A 108 -11.99 -0.59 1.83
C LYS A 108 -12.58 0.82 1.76
N HIS A 109 -11.78 1.81 1.38
CA HIS A 109 -12.21 3.20 1.34
C HIS A 109 -11.39 4.10 0.42
N SER A 110 -11.05 3.63 -0.79
CA SER A 110 -10.34 4.43 -1.79
C SER A 110 -10.84 4.19 -3.22
N HIS A 111 -10.27 4.93 -4.18
CA HIS A 111 -10.44 4.74 -5.64
C HIS A 111 -9.33 3.86 -6.26
N GLY A 112 -8.68 3.01 -5.45
CA GLY A 112 -7.66 2.06 -5.90
C GLY A 112 -6.39 2.14 -5.08
N CYS A 113 -5.99 3.34 -4.63
CA CYS A 113 -4.84 3.54 -3.75
C CYS A 113 -4.97 2.79 -2.43
N VAL A 114 -3.84 2.53 -1.79
CA VAL A 114 -3.79 1.95 -0.45
C VAL A 114 -3.57 3.07 0.55
N ASN A 115 -4.65 3.44 1.24
CA ASN A 115 -4.64 4.53 2.20
C ASN A 115 -4.04 4.05 3.52
N MET A 116 -3.05 4.78 4.03
CA MET A 116 -2.39 4.55 5.31
C MET A 116 -2.65 5.72 6.26
N SER A 117 -2.47 5.52 7.57
CA SER A 117 -2.35 6.68 8.47
C SER A 117 -1.11 7.48 8.08
N ILE A 118 -1.09 8.79 8.36
CA ILE A 118 0.06 9.64 7.97
C ILE A 118 1.37 9.11 8.57
N LEU A 119 1.35 8.67 9.83
CA LEU A 119 2.53 8.15 10.50
C LEU A 119 2.99 6.82 9.91
N ASP A 120 2.06 5.95 9.53
CA ASP A 120 2.39 4.69 8.85
C ASP A 120 2.99 4.95 7.47
N ALA A 121 2.40 5.89 6.71
CA ALA A 121 2.91 6.26 5.40
C ALA A 121 4.32 6.88 5.49
N GLU A 122 4.53 7.77 6.47
CA GLU A 122 5.86 8.36 6.73
C GLU A 122 6.88 7.28 7.06
N TRP A 123 6.53 6.39 7.99
CA TRP A 123 7.41 5.31 8.41
C TRP A 123 7.79 4.44 7.20
N THR A 124 6.79 3.98 6.43
CA THR A 124 7.02 3.14 5.25
C THR A 124 7.86 3.86 4.21
N TYR A 125 7.58 5.13 3.94
CA TYR A 125 8.32 5.92 2.97
C TYR A 125 9.80 6.03 3.35
N ARG A 126 10.08 6.41 4.60
CA ARG A 126 11.46 6.59 5.08
C ARG A 126 12.20 5.26 5.16
N TRP A 127 11.61 4.25 5.80
CA TRP A 127 12.22 2.93 5.93
C TRP A 127 12.57 2.32 4.57
N SER A 128 11.61 2.32 3.64
CA SER A 128 11.83 1.71 2.33
C SER A 128 12.72 2.53 1.39
N SER A 129 13.01 3.81 1.71
CA SER A 129 13.98 4.61 0.95
C SER A 129 15.43 4.14 1.16
N GLU A 130 15.68 3.30 2.17
CA GLU A 130 16.98 2.68 2.45
C GLU A 130 17.13 1.29 1.77
N ALA A 131 16.10 0.83 1.05
CA ALA A 131 16.09 -0.49 0.40
C ALA A 131 17.13 -0.59 -0.74
N PRO A 132 17.82 -1.73 -0.91
CA PRO A 132 18.78 -1.92 -2.00
C PRO A 132 18.17 -1.81 -3.41
N ASN A 133 16.92 -2.23 -3.58
CA ASN A 133 16.22 -2.34 -4.86
C ASN A 133 14.82 -1.70 -4.81
N ASP A 134 14.72 -0.48 -4.27
CA ASP A 134 13.43 0.17 -3.93
C ASP A 134 12.48 -0.80 -3.18
N LEU A 135 11.18 -0.50 -3.11
CA LEU A 135 10.21 -1.29 -2.37
C LEU A 135 9.41 -2.22 -3.29
N TRP A 136 9.43 -3.52 -3.02
CA TRP A 136 8.45 -4.44 -3.58
C TRP A 136 7.12 -4.34 -2.84
N VAL A 137 6.01 -4.37 -3.58
CA VAL A 137 4.65 -4.34 -3.04
C VAL A 137 3.89 -5.55 -3.59
N TRP A 138 3.63 -6.52 -2.73
CA TRP A 138 2.81 -7.68 -3.03
C TRP A 138 1.39 -7.45 -2.53
N VAL A 139 0.45 -7.38 -3.47
CA VAL A 139 -0.97 -7.20 -3.19
C VAL A 139 -1.70 -8.51 -3.46
N HIS A 140 -2.45 -8.99 -2.47
CA HIS A 140 -3.23 -10.23 -2.58
C HIS A 140 -4.49 -10.18 -1.71
N THR A 141 -5.33 -11.20 -1.82
CA THR A 141 -6.51 -11.40 -0.97
C THR A 141 -6.35 -12.76 -0.28
N SER A 142 -6.20 -12.78 1.05
CA SER A 142 -6.16 -14.06 1.81
C SER A 142 -7.53 -14.75 1.84
N ASP A 143 -7.51 -16.08 2.01
CA ASP A 143 -8.72 -16.83 2.30
C ASP A 143 -9.04 -16.70 3.80
N PRO A 144 -10.22 -16.19 4.20
CA PRO A 144 -10.64 -16.15 5.60
C PRO A 144 -10.63 -17.48 6.33
N LEU A 145 -10.60 -18.59 5.59
CA LEU A 145 -10.64 -19.95 6.13
C LEU A 145 -9.25 -20.56 6.32
N ASP A 146 -8.17 -19.89 5.91
CA ASP A 146 -6.81 -20.45 5.98
C ASP A 146 -6.33 -20.65 7.43
N HIS A 147 -6.82 -19.85 8.39
CA HIS A 147 -6.42 -19.95 9.81
C HIS A 147 -7.21 -20.99 10.63
N ILE A 148 -8.12 -21.73 10.00
CA ILE A 148 -9.06 -22.65 10.69
C ILE A 148 -8.72 -24.15 10.50
N ASN A 149 -7.57 -24.47 9.87
CA ASN A 149 -7.10 -25.84 9.65
C ASN A 149 -5.87 -26.20 10.48
#